data_AF-A0A0J1CVE7-F1
#
_entry.id   AF-A0A0J1CVE7-F1
#
_cell.length_a   1.000
_cell.length_b   1.000
_cell.length_c   1.000
_cell.angle_alpha   90.00
_cell.angle_beta   90.00
_cell.angle_gamma   90.00
#
_symmetry.space_group_name_H-M   'P 1'
#
loop_
_entity.id
_entity.type
_entity.pdbx_description
1 polymer ?
#
loop_
_entity_poly.entity_id
_entity_poly.type
_entity_poly.pdbx_seq_one_letter_code
_entity_poly.pdbx_strand_id
1 'polypeptide(L)'
;MANLLDYGSTWSKTAKYLREARANLSESAEGVCADEIVEFEEYLSHNEFELALDALEVAFDKGDAANWRVLEYMGMAAFSMQLFDRQRRYDDRLTQARGWPYKTPVPR
;
A
#
# COMPACT_ATOMS: atom_id res chain seq x y z
N MET A 1 0.01 29.32 7.73
CA MET A 1 0.31 28.55 8.95
C MET A 1 -0.25 27.15 8.75
N ALA A 2 0.61 26.16 8.45
CA ALA A 2 0.16 24.77 8.26
C ALA A 2 -0.22 24.18 9.61
N ASN A 3 -1.42 23.59 9.67
CA ASN A 3 -2.04 23.12 10.90
C ASN A 3 -1.35 21.82 11.34
N LEU A 4 -0.66 21.81 12.48
CA LEU A 4 0.02 20.63 13.03
C LEU A 4 -0.92 19.44 13.29
N LEU A 5 -2.23 19.69 13.37
CA LEU A 5 -3.28 18.66 13.50
C LEU A 5 -3.51 17.85 12.21
N ASP A 6 -3.12 18.38 11.04
CA ASP A 6 -3.40 17.77 9.74
C ASP A 6 -2.43 16.62 9.42
N TYR A 7 -1.15 16.78 9.80
CA TYR A 7 -0.08 15.80 9.55
C TYR A 7 -0.25 14.49 10.32
N GLY A 8 -0.65 14.55 11.59
CA GLY A 8 -0.91 13.34 12.39
C GLY A 8 -2.07 12.50 11.84
N SER A 9 -3.04 13.15 11.17
CA SER A 9 -4.14 12.45 10.51
C SER A 9 -3.68 11.69 9.28
N THR A 10 -2.70 12.24 8.54
CA THR A 10 -2.17 11.66 7.31
C THR A 10 -1.34 10.42 7.58
N TRP A 11 -0.44 10.45 8.58
CA TRP A 11 0.38 9.29 8.95
C TRP A 11 -0.43 8.13 9.49
N SER A 12 -1.44 8.41 10.32
CA SER A 12 -2.38 7.38 10.81
C SER A 12 -3.15 6.72 9.67
N LYS A 13 -3.59 7.51 8.67
CA LYS A 13 -4.24 6.98 7.45
C LYS A 13 -3.27 6.14 6.61
N THR A 14 -2.05 6.61 6.37
CA THR A 14 -1.02 5.86 5.63
C THR A 14 -0.76 4.51 6.31
N ALA A 15 -0.49 4.52 7.61
CA ALA A 15 -0.25 3.29 8.38
C ALA A 15 -1.47 2.35 8.35
N LYS A 16 -2.69 2.88 8.37
CA LYS A 16 -3.90 2.07 8.20
C LYS A 16 -3.94 1.39 6.83
N TYR A 17 -3.76 2.15 5.75
CA TYR A 17 -3.79 1.58 4.40
C TYR A 17 -2.69 0.54 4.18
N LEU A 18 -1.49 0.77 4.72
CA LEU A 18 -0.41 -0.21 4.69
C LEU A 18 -0.78 -1.52 5.42
N ARG A 19 -1.39 -1.44 6.62
CA ARG A 19 -1.86 -2.63 7.34
C ARG A 19 -2.98 -3.36 6.60
N GLU A 20 -3.91 -2.62 5.99
CA GLU A 20 -4.99 -3.20 5.19
C GLU A 20 -4.44 -3.90 3.95
N ALA A 21 -3.43 -3.32 3.28
CA ALA A 21 -2.73 -3.98 2.17
C ALA A 21 -2.10 -5.30 2.62
N ARG A 22 -1.34 -5.28 3.72
CA ARG A 22 -0.74 -6.49 4.32
C ARG A 22 -1.78 -7.55 4.70
N ALA A 23 -2.89 -7.15 5.30
CA ALA A 23 -3.96 -8.08 5.72
C ALA A 23 -4.69 -8.73 4.54
N ASN A 24 -4.55 -8.19 3.32
CA ASN A 24 -5.13 -8.77 2.11
C ASN A 24 -4.11 -9.63 1.34
N LEU A 25 -2.87 -9.78 1.78
CA LEU A 25 -1.96 -10.76 1.19
C LEU A 25 -2.50 -12.18 1.45
N SER A 26 -2.45 -13.04 0.44
CA SER A 26 -2.85 -14.44 0.58
C SER A 26 -1.93 -15.21 1.52
N GLU A 27 -2.46 -16.25 2.18
CA GLU A 27 -1.67 -17.13 3.06
C GLU A 27 -0.46 -17.76 2.34
N SER A 28 -0.60 -18.01 1.03
CA SER A 28 0.50 -18.51 0.20
C SER A 28 1.62 -17.48 0.05
N ALA A 29 1.27 -16.20 -0.09
CA ALA A 29 2.23 -15.11 -0.13
C ALA A 29 2.92 -14.92 1.23
N GLU A 30 2.23 -15.11 2.34
CA GLU A 30 2.84 -15.01 3.68
C GLU A 30 3.97 -16.02 3.90
N GLY A 31 3.82 -17.25 3.40
CA GLY A 31 4.86 -18.27 3.49
C GLY A 31 6.07 -18.00 2.58
N VAL A 32 5.85 -17.40 1.42
CA VAL A 32 6.91 -17.09 0.44
C VAL A 32 7.65 -15.79 0.77
N CYS A 33 6.95 -14.82 1.36
CA CYS A 33 7.44 -13.46 1.58
C CYS A 33 7.64 -13.15 3.07
N ALA A 34 8.02 -14.16 3.86
CA ALA A 34 8.16 -14.03 5.31
C ALA A 34 9.17 -12.93 5.69
N ASP A 35 10.28 -12.83 4.96
CA ASP A 35 11.31 -11.80 5.19
C ASP A 35 10.75 -10.40 4.90
N GLU A 36 10.06 -10.21 3.77
CA GLU A 36 9.45 -8.92 3.41
C GLU A 36 8.34 -8.51 4.39
N ILE A 37 7.60 -9.47 4.93
CA ILE A 37 6.57 -9.18 5.95
C ILE A 37 7.23 -8.73 7.27
N VAL A 38 8.36 -9.33 7.65
CA VAL A 38 9.13 -8.89 8.83
C VAL A 38 9.66 -7.48 8.62
N GLU A 39 10.29 -7.22 7.47
CA GLU A 39 10.78 -5.89 7.08
C GLU A 39 9.64 -4.85 7.07
N PHE A 40 8.48 -5.21 6.51
CA PHE A 40 7.29 -4.37 6.54
C PHE A 40 6.89 -3.93 7.95
N GLU A 41 6.79 -4.88 8.90
CA GLU A 41 6.40 -4.56 10.28
C GLU A 41 7.47 -3.72 11.00
N GLU A 42 8.76 -3.97 10.72
CA GLU A 42 9.87 -3.16 11.25
C GLU A 42 9.80 -1.72 10.74
N TYR A 43 9.70 -1.52 9.42
CA TYR A 43 9.58 -0.19 8.81
C TYR A 43 8.33 0.55 9.29
N LEU A 44 7.20 -0.14 9.39
CA LEU A 44 5.96 0.45 9.87
C LEU A 44 6.08 0.93 11.33
N SER A 45 6.82 0.21 12.17
CA SER A 45 7.05 0.58 13.57
C SER A 45 7.90 1.85 13.73
N HIS A 46 8.75 2.14 12.74
CA HIS A 46 9.60 3.32 12.68
C HIS A 46 8.98 4.49 11.88
N ASN A 47 7.76 4.34 11.38
CA ASN A 47 7.10 5.26 10.44
C ASN A 47 7.84 5.44 9.11
N GLU A 48 8.64 4.45 8.70
CA GLU A 48 9.34 4.41 7.42
C GLU A 48 8.37 3.91 6.32
N PHE A 49 7.30 4.68 6.09
CA PHE A 49 6.15 4.23 5.31
C PHE A 49 6.46 3.90 3.84
N GLU A 50 7.41 4.60 3.23
CA GLU A 50 7.82 4.29 1.85
C GLU A 50 8.55 2.94 1.76
N LEU A 51 9.41 2.63 2.75
CA LEU A 51 10.09 1.33 2.82
C LEU A 51 9.10 0.20 3.14
N ALA A 52 8.14 0.46 4.02
CA ALA A 52 7.03 -0.47 4.26
C ALA A 52 6.21 -0.73 2.98
N LEU A 53 5.95 0.31 2.18
CA LEU A 53 5.28 0.15 0.89
C LEU A 53 6.12 -0.68 -0.10
N ASP A 54 7.44 -0.47 -0.12
CA ASP A 54 8.36 -1.19 -1.00
C ASP A 54 8.42 -2.68 -0.65
N ALA A 55 8.46 -3.03 0.63
CA ALA A 55 8.38 -4.43 1.10
C ALA A 55 7.06 -5.10 0.67
N LEU A 56 5.94 -4.37 0.73
CA LEU A 56 4.65 -4.85 0.23
C LEU A 56 4.61 -5.01 -1.29
N GLU A 57 5.25 -4.11 -2.06
CA GLU A 57 5.37 -4.26 -3.52
C GLU A 57 6.07 -5.58 -3.86
N VAL A 58 7.18 -5.87 -3.19
CA VAL A 58 7.95 -7.10 -3.40
C VAL A 58 7.12 -8.33 -3.00
N ALA A 59 6.45 -8.31 -1.85
CA ALA A 59 5.62 -9.43 -1.41
C ALA A 59 4.45 -9.70 -2.37
N PHE A 60 3.78 -8.65 -2.83
CA PHE A 60 2.69 -8.75 -3.79
C PHE A 60 3.14 -9.35 -5.13
N ASP A 61 4.27 -8.86 -5.66
CA ASP A 61 4.79 -9.32 -6.95
C ASP A 61 5.29 -10.77 -6.90
N LYS A 62 5.79 -11.24 -5.75
CA LYS A 62 6.23 -12.63 -5.54
C LYS A 62 5.10 -13.62 -5.31
N GLY A 63 4.11 -13.25 -4.51
CA GLY A 63 3.18 -14.21 -3.91
C GLY A 63 1.71 -14.03 -4.26
N ASP A 64 1.27 -12.82 -4.64
CA ASP A 64 -0.16 -12.50 -4.63
C ASP A 64 -0.65 -11.58 -5.76
N ALA A 65 0.04 -11.58 -6.90
CA ALA A 65 -0.27 -10.70 -8.05
C ALA A 65 -1.73 -10.77 -8.55
N ALA A 66 -2.52 -11.74 -8.07
CA ALA A 66 -3.93 -11.91 -8.35
C ALA A 66 -4.88 -11.17 -7.38
N ASN A 67 -4.49 -10.85 -6.15
CA ASN A 67 -5.38 -10.20 -5.19
C ASN A 67 -5.37 -8.67 -5.33
N TRP A 68 -6.28 -8.16 -6.15
CA TRP A 68 -6.37 -6.75 -6.47
C TRP A 68 -6.67 -5.85 -5.26
N ARG A 69 -7.22 -6.39 -4.16
CA ARG A 69 -7.44 -5.61 -2.93
C ARG A 69 -6.15 -5.05 -2.38
N VAL A 70 -5.04 -5.78 -2.50
CA VAL A 70 -3.72 -5.32 -2.06
C VAL A 70 -3.33 -4.04 -2.82
N LEU A 71 -3.47 -4.05 -4.15
CA LEU A 71 -3.20 -2.87 -5.00
C LEU A 71 -4.08 -1.67 -4.66
N GLU A 72 -5.35 -1.86 -4.29
CA GLU A 72 -6.23 -0.75 -3.90
C GLU A 72 -5.70 -0.02 -2.67
N TYR A 73 -5.30 -0.77 -1.64
CA TYR A 73 -4.77 -0.20 -0.41
C TYR A 73 -3.37 0.38 -0.59
N MET A 74 -2.52 -0.24 -1.41
CA MET A 74 -1.23 0.33 -1.81
C MET A 74 -1.41 1.66 -2.57
N GLY A 75 -2.43 1.75 -3.43
CA GLY A 75 -2.85 3.00 -4.08
C GLY A 75 -3.21 4.10 -3.08
N MET A 76 -4.03 3.77 -2.08
CA MET A 76 -4.42 4.72 -1.03
C MET A 76 -3.23 5.15 -0.16
N ALA A 77 -2.32 4.24 0.18
CA ALA A 77 -1.11 4.54 0.93
C ALA A 77 -0.14 5.43 0.13
N ALA A 78 0.11 5.11 -1.13
CA ALA A 78 0.92 5.93 -2.03
C ALA A 78 0.32 7.33 -2.19
N PHE A 79 -1.00 7.43 -2.34
CA PHE A 79 -1.69 8.72 -2.41
C PHE A 79 -1.51 9.55 -1.12
N SER A 80 -1.68 8.95 0.06
CA SER A 80 -1.53 9.66 1.34
C SER A 80 -0.09 10.11 1.60
N MET A 81 0.89 9.46 0.98
CA MET A 81 2.30 9.88 0.97
C MET A 81 2.66 10.82 -0.20
N GLN A 82 1.68 11.22 -1.03
CA GLN A 82 1.90 12.05 -2.23
C GLN A 82 2.79 11.41 -3.30
N LEU A 83 2.92 10.08 -3.30
CA LEU A 83 3.65 9.29 -4.30
C LEU A 83 2.78 9.07 -5.55
N PHE A 84 2.40 10.16 -6.23
CA PHE A 84 1.41 10.13 -7.31
C PHE A 84 1.80 9.25 -8.51
N ASP A 85 3.09 9.11 -8.78
CA ASP A 85 3.55 8.22 -9.85
C ASP A 85 3.37 6.75 -9.47
N ARG A 86 3.67 6.37 -8.21
CA ARG A 86 3.41 5.01 -7.72
C ARG A 86 1.92 4.71 -7.69
N GLN A 87 1.14 5.65 -7.17
CA GLN A 87 -0.32 5.57 -7.12
C GLN A 87 -0.93 5.32 -8.52
N ARG A 88 -0.49 6.07 -9.54
CA ARG A 88 -0.93 5.87 -10.93
C ARG A 88 -0.57 4.49 -11.48
N ARG A 89 0.63 3.98 -11.20
CA ARG A 89 1.00 2.61 -11.62
C ARG A 89 0.08 1.56 -11.02
N TYR A 90 -0.31 1.69 -9.76
CA TYR A 90 -1.26 0.75 -9.15
C TYR A 90 -2.66 0.86 -9.76
N ASP A 91 -3.14 2.08 -10.04
CA ASP A 91 -4.41 2.30 -10.75
C ASP A 91 -4.41 1.66 -12.15
N ASP A 92 -3.30 1.76 -12.87
CA ASP A 92 -3.12 1.15 -14.19
C ASP A 92 -3.14 -0.38 -14.09
N ARG A 93 -2.41 -0.96 -13.11
CA ARG A 93 -2.44 -2.41 -12.84
C ARG A 93 -3.85 -2.89 -12.48
N LEU A 94 -4.58 -2.14 -11.65
CA LEU A 94 -5.96 -2.44 -11.28
C LEU A 94 -6.92 -2.36 -12.47
N THR A 95 -6.75 -1.35 -13.32
CA THR A 95 -7.53 -1.19 -14.55
C THR A 95 -7.32 -2.38 -15.48
N GLN A 96 -6.06 -2.79 -15.68
CA GLN A 96 -5.71 -3.95 -16.50
C GLN A 96 -6.32 -5.24 -15.94
N ALA A 97 -6.26 -5.43 -14.62
CA ALA A 97 -6.73 -6.66 -13.99
C ALA A 97 -8.26 -6.77 -13.97
N ARG A 98 -8.97 -5.65 -13.77
CA ARG A 98 -10.45 -5.61 -13.69
C ARG A 98 -11.15 -5.53 -15.04
N GLY A 99 -10.48 -4.98 -16.05
CA GLY A 99 -11.08 -4.73 -17.37
C GLY A 99 -11.95 -3.47 -17.46
N TRP A 100 -12.00 -2.65 -16.41
CA TRP A 100 -12.62 -1.32 -16.42
C TRP A 100 -11.73 -0.28 -15.74
N PRO A 101 -11.84 1.01 -16.10
CA PRO A 101 -11.04 2.07 -15.50
C PRO A 101 -11.19 2.10 -13.97
N TYR A 102 -10.07 2.05 -13.27
CA TYR A 102 -9.99 2.25 -11.84
C TYR A 102 -9.21 3.53 -11.52
N LYS A 103 -9.65 4.24 -10.49
CA LYS A 103 -8.92 5.36 -9.92
C LYS A 103 -8.97 5.29 -8.41
N THR A 104 -7.82 5.39 -7.75
CA THR A 104 -7.75 5.42 -6.28
C THR A 104 -8.68 6.52 -5.77
N PRO A 105 -9.63 6.20 -4.88
CA PRO A 105 -10.53 7.19 -4.33
C PRO A 105 -9.76 8.12 -3.42
N VAL A 106 -9.74 9.41 -3.78
CA VAL A 106 -9.16 10.47 -2.96
C VAL A 106 -10.21 10.88 -1.92
N PRO A 107 -9.97 10.67 -0.61
CA PRO A 107 -10.82 11.24 0.41
C PRO A 107 -10.75 12.78 0.29
N ARG A 108 -11.91 13.44 0.16
CA ARG A 108 -12.00 14.90 0.17
C ARG A 108 -11.65 15.47 1.54
#